data_AF-A0A2R6INB5-F1
#
_entry.id   AF-A0A2R6INB5-F1
#
_cell.length_a   1.000
_cell.length_b   1.000
_cell.length_c   1.000
_cell.angle_alpha   90.00
_cell.angle_beta   90.00
_cell.angle_gamma   90.00
#
_symmetry.space_group_name_H-M   'P 1'
#
loop_
_entity.id
_entity.type
_entity.pdbx_description
1 polymer ?
#
loop_
_entity_poly.entity_id
_entity_poly.type
_entity_poly.pdbx_seq_one_letter_code
_entity_poly.pdbx_strand_id
1 'polypeptide(L)' 'MAVEYDADLAAEHDLALYRECVEWCDKAGVDRVPDLAGRVLAPDTYEREWIDRCHRAAERPDEG' A
#
# COMPACT_ATOMS: atom_id res chain seq x y z
N MET A 1 -24.04 10.58 24.07
CA MET A 1 -23.59 9.46 23.23
C MET A 1 -22.16 9.15 23.67
N ALA A 2 -21.91 7.97 24.22
CA ALA A 2 -20.56 7.56 24.59
C ALA A 2 -19.88 6.99 23.34
N VAL A 3 -18.62 7.36 23.10
CA VAL A 3 -17.79 6.77 22.06
C VAL A 3 -17.20 5.49 22.64
N GLU A 4 -17.42 4.37 21.98
CA GLU A 4 -16.78 3.10 22.30
C GLU A 4 -15.59 2.89 21.36
N TYR A 5 -14.46 2.50 21.93
CA TYR A 5 -13.23 2.25 21.19
C TYR A 5 -12.98 0.75 21.11
N ASP A 6 -12.58 0.30 19.93
CA ASP A 6 -12.12 -1.07 19.72
C ASP A 6 -10.75 -1.27 20.38
N ALA A 7 -10.71 -2.09 21.42
CA ALA A 7 -9.50 -2.37 22.20
C ALA A 7 -8.59 -3.40 21.51
N ASP A 8 -9.13 -4.22 20.60
CA ASP A 8 -8.45 -5.33 19.95
C ASP A 8 -7.92 -4.96 18.55
N LEU A 9 -8.29 -3.78 18.03
CA LEU A 9 -7.88 -3.25 16.74
C LEU A 9 -6.37 -3.39 16.44
N ALA A 10 -5.52 -3.14 17.43
CA ALA A 10 -4.06 -3.24 17.29
C ALA A 10 -3.53 -4.68 17.31
N ALA A 11 -4.28 -5.61 17.90
CA ALA A 11 -3.96 -7.04 17.90
C ALA A 11 -4.40 -7.71 16.60
N GLU A 12 -5.49 -7.24 15.98
CA GLU A 12 -6.03 -7.78 14.72
C GLU A 12 -5.41 -7.15 13.46
N HIS A 13 -4.89 -5.92 13.56
CA HIS A 13 -4.37 -5.18 12.42
C HIS A 13 -2.98 -4.58 12.66
N ASP A 14 -2.18 -4.53 11.60
CA ASP A 14 -0.89 -3.87 11.64
C ASP A 14 -1.06 -2.34 11.54
N LEU A 15 -1.17 -1.70 12.70
CA LEU A 15 -1.28 -0.24 12.79
C LEU A 15 0.02 0.50 12.44
N ALA A 16 1.17 -0.18 12.50
CA ALA A 16 2.44 0.40 12.08
C ALA A 16 2.46 0.54 10.56
N LEU A 17 2.10 -0.52 9.84
CA LEU A 17 1.94 -0.49 8.39
C LEU A 17 0.89 0.54 7.96
N TYR A 18 -0.26 0.58 8.64
CA TYR A 18 -1.27 1.61 8.37
C TYR A 18 -0.71 3.03 8.52
N ARG A 19 0.09 3.29 9.57
CA ARG A 19 0.72 4.59 9.79
C ARG A 19 1.73 4.92 8.69
N GLU A 20 2.53 3.96 8.25
CA GLU A 20 3.45 4.14 7.12
C GLU A 20 2.70 4.51 5.84
N CYS A 21 1.56 3.86 5.55
CA CYS A 21 0.71 4.22 4.42
C CYS A 21 0.19 5.66 4.54
N VAL A 22 -0.25 6.08 5.72
CA VAL A 22 -0.72 7.47 5.95
C VAL A 22 0.42 8.48 5.78
N GLU A 23 1.60 8.19 6.33
CA GLU A 23 2.78 9.05 6.14
C GLU A 23 3.20 9.16 4.68
N TRP A 24 3.05 8.09 3.90
CA TRP A 24 3.31 8.13 2.48
C TRP A 24 2.34 9.07 1.77
N CYS A 25 1.04 9.03 2.10
CA CYS A 25 0.04 9.93 1.53
C CYS A 25 0.39 11.40 1.82
N ASP A 26 0.79 11.72 3.06
CA ASP A 26 1.22 13.08 3.44
C ASP A 26 2.44 13.53 2.62
N LYS A 27 3.49 12.71 2.56
CA LYS A 27 4.70 12.99 1.78
C LYS A 27 4.42 13.14 0.27
N ALA A 28 3.41 12.42 -0.25
CA ALA A 28 3.00 12.46 -1.65
C ALA A 28 2.00 13.59 -1.96
N GLY A 29 1.48 14.31 -0.96
CA GLY A 29 0.42 15.31 -1.13
C GLY A 29 -0.90 14.69 -1.59
N VAL A 30 -1.29 13.56 -0.97
CA VAL A 30 -2.55 12.86 -1.21
C VAL A 30 -3.45 13.06 0.00
N ASP A 31 -4.35 14.06 -0.08
CA ASP A 31 -5.30 14.37 0.99
C ASP A 31 -6.69 13.78 0.70
N ARG A 32 -7.01 13.53 -0.57
CA ARG A 32 -8.31 13.04 -1.03
C ARG A 32 -8.14 12.03 -2.17
N VAL A 33 -9.16 11.21 -2.37
CA VAL A 33 -9.21 10.20 -3.44
C VAL A 33 -8.86 10.77 -4.83
N PRO A 34 -9.33 11.97 -5.25
CA PRO A 34 -8.96 12.54 -6.55
C PRO A 34 -7.48 12.86 -6.72
N ASP A 35 -6.72 13.05 -5.64
CA ASP A 35 -5.29 13.34 -5.70
C ASP A 35 -4.49 12.09 -6.13
N LEU A 36 -5.11 10.91 -6.15
CA LEU A 36 -4.54 9.69 -6.74
C LEU A 36 -4.67 9.65 -8.27
N ALA A 37 -5.43 10.56 -8.89
CA ALA A 37 -5.58 10.61 -10.33
C ALA A 37 -4.20 10.82 -11.01
N GLY A 38 -3.88 9.98 -12.00
CA GLY A 38 -2.57 9.98 -12.67
C GLY A 38 -1.44 9.29 -11.87
N ARG A 39 -1.67 8.91 -10.61
CA ARG A 39 -0.77 8.04 -9.82
C ARG A 39 -1.19 6.57 -9.85
N VAL A 40 -2.44 6.30 -10.22
CA VAL A 40 -2.95 4.94 -10.47
C VAL A 40 -2.40 4.45 -11.81
N LEU A 41 -1.68 3.32 -11.76
CA LEU A 41 -1.17 2.67 -12.96
C LEU A 41 -2.33 2.09 -13.77
N ALA A 42 -2.31 2.28 -15.09
CA ALA A 42 -3.19 1.55 -15.99
C ALA A 42 -2.91 0.04 -15.89
N PRO A 43 -3.89 -0.83 -16.16
CA PRO A 43 -3.74 -2.28 -16.03
C PRO A 43 -2.48 -2.84 -16.69
N ASP A 44 -2.19 -2.46 -17.94
CA ASP A 44 -1.00 -2.92 -18.68
C ASP A 44 0.32 -2.45 -18.05
N THR A 45 0.30 -1.28 -17.39
CA THR A 45 1.48 -0.76 -16.68
C THR A 45 1.66 -1.46 -15.34
N TYR A 46 0.57 -1.75 -14.64
CA TYR A 46 0.62 -2.54 -13.41
C TYR A 46 1.13 -3.97 -13.67
N GLU A 47 0.66 -4.61 -14.74
CA GLU A 47 1.10 -5.95 -15.13
C GLU A 47 2.61 -6.00 -15.40
N ARG A 48 3.11 -5.08 -16.23
CA ARG A 48 4.53 -5.03 -16.59
C ARG A 48 5.45 -4.61 -15.43
N GLU A 49 5.11 -3.53 -14.72
CA GLU A 49 6.00 -2.94 -13.71
C GLU A 49 5.98 -3.72 -12.39
N TRP A 50 4.87 -4.43 -12.11
CA TRP A 50 4.67 -5.14 -10.85
C TRP A 50 4.62 -6.66 -11.03
N ILE A 51 3.64 -7.18 -11.78
CA ILE A 51 3.37 -8.63 -11.87
C ILE A 51 4.54 -9.36 -12.54
N ASP A 52 4.94 -8.94 -13.74
CA ASP A 52 6.05 -9.55 -14.47
C ASP A 52 7.36 -9.50 -13.69
N ARG A 53 7.61 -8.40 -12.99
CA ARG A 53 8.81 -8.21 -12.17
C ARG A 53 8.81 -9.14 -10.95
N CYS A 54 7.67 -9.30 -10.29
CA CYS A 54 7.52 -10.23 -9.18
C CYS A 54 7.69 -11.69 -9.65
N HIS A 55 7.12 -12.06 -10.80
CA HIS A 55 7.33 -13.39 -11.37
C HIS A 55 8.80 -13.63 -11.69
N ARG A 56 9.47 -12.71 -12.37
CA ARG A 56 10.92 -12.83 -12.66
C ARG A 56 11.78 -12.93 -11.40
N ALA A 57 11.43 -12.22 -10.33
CA ALA A 57 12.14 -12.31 -9.06
C ALA A 57 11.91 -13.67 -8.39
N ALA A 58 10.71 -14.24 -8.47
CA ALA A 58 10.42 -15.57 -7.96
C ALA A 58 11.09 -16.68 -8.80
N GLU A 59 11.23 -16.47 -10.11
CA GLU A 59 11.90 -17.39 -11.04
C GLU A 59 13.43 -17.32 -10.98
N ARG A 60 13.98 -16.25 -10.38
CA ARG A 60 15.40 -16.14 -10.02
C ARG A 60 15.56 -16.47 -8.54
N PRO A 61 15.68 -17.76 -8.15
CA PRO A 61 16.10 -18.06 -6.79
C PRO A 61 17.48 -17.45 -6.59
N ASP A 62 17.54 -16.44 -5.74
CA ASP A 62 18.69 -15.89 -5.03
C ASP A 62 20.05 -16.51 -5.42
N GLU A 63 20.84 -15.78 -6.23
CA GLU A 63 22.30 -15.87 -6.14
C GLU A 63 22.75 -14.89 -5.04
N GLY A 64 22.69 -15.34 -3.78
CA GLY A 64 23.53 -14.84 -2.67
C GLY A 64 22.91 -13.82 -1.71
#